data_AF-A0A7I7KTD5-F1
#
_entry.id   AF-A0A7I7KTD5-F1
#
_cell.length_a   1.000
_cell.length_b   1.000
_cell.length_c   1.000
_cell.angle_alpha   90.00
_cell.angle_beta   90.00
_cell.angle_gamma   90.00
#
_symmetry.space_group_name_H-M   'P 1'
#
loop_
_entity.id
_entity.type
_entity.pdbx_description
1 polymer ?
#
loop_
_entity_poly.entity_id
_entity_poly.type
_entity_poly.pdbx_seq_one_letter_code
_entity_poly.pdbx_strand_id
1 'polypeptide(L)'
;MSSGVATAPQPAPNHARSWRSNRKLDQWIAFWSVPFFFNVFGLVFVPLSWMMPPRSPSSPTPHIVDFMHSHNLLIACLILTLSYGLAPVSNGCYLMQVKRMSVSPAFRYSMMIGAITGAIVGMLFPMFCFGLGAFRPGYSSAVLTMLYDFGYLAFIGSLGCFCVMWMAFGLAIILDENNILPKWLGYYTIWQYVTELMAAPVWITKTGPFAWNGLMTFWFAMVLYVSWQIIVYVCIFKAIKNQPESELDNAPSRIDA
;
A
#
# COMPACT_ATOMS: atom_id res chain seq x y z
N MET A 1 45.91 33.78 54.82
CA MET A 1 45.84 32.40 54.31
C MET A 1 44.39 32.08 53.99
N SER A 2 44.12 31.80 52.71
CA SER A 2 43.15 30.83 52.17
C SER A 2 41.67 30.91 52.64
N SER A 3 40.62 30.81 51.82
CA SER A 3 40.50 30.26 50.48
C SER A 3 39.16 30.75 49.88
N GLY A 4 39.18 31.43 48.74
CA GLY A 4 37.98 31.67 47.95
C GLY A 4 37.63 30.41 47.18
N VAL A 5 36.57 29.71 47.58
CA VAL A 5 36.06 28.54 46.84
C VAL A 5 35.38 29.06 45.58
N ALA A 6 36.06 28.94 44.44
CA ALA A 6 35.48 29.16 43.13
C ALA A 6 34.45 28.05 42.84
N THR A 7 33.17 28.41 42.84
CA THR A 7 32.09 27.53 42.41
C THR A 7 32.16 27.35 40.90
N ALA A 8 32.41 26.11 40.45
CA ALA A 8 32.41 25.75 39.04
C ALA A 8 31.00 25.93 38.43
N PRO A 9 30.87 26.34 37.15
CA PRO A 9 29.59 26.42 36.47
C PRO A 9 28.96 25.03 36.37
N GLN A 10 27.73 24.89 36.87
CA GLN A 10 26.92 23.69 36.68
C GLN A 10 26.72 23.44 35.16
N PRO A 11 26.98 22.21 34.66
CA PRO A 11 26.67 21.88 33.28
C PRO A 11 25.15 21.96 33.09
N ALA A 12 24.71 22.68 32.06
CA ALA A 12 23.29 22.79 31.73
C ALA A 12 22.68 21.38 31.59
N PRO A 13 21.45 21.15 32.10
CA PRO A 13 20.82 19.85 32.00
C PRO A 13 20.68 19.50 30.52
N ASN A 14 21.33 18.41 30.11
CA ASN A 14 21.12 17.80 28.81
C ASN A 14 19.67 17.31 28.76
N HIS A 15 18.77 18.17 28.29
CA HIS A 15 17.43 17.77 27.88
C HIS A 15 17.61 16.85 26.67
N ALA A 16 17.81 15.55 26.93
CA ALA A 16 17.64 14.53 25.93
C ALA A 16 16.29 14.81 25.26
N ARG A 17 16.31 15.16 23.96
CA ARG A 17 15.09 15.42 23.19
C ARG A 17 14.19 14.20 23.33
N SER A 18 13.18 14.34 24.18
CA SER A 18 12.11 13.36 24.34
C SER A 18 11.54 13.06 22.96
N TRP A 19 11.29 11.81 22.62
CA TRP A 19 10.65 11.41 21.36
C TRP A 19 9.32 12.16 21.10
N ARG A 20 8.68 12.66 22.18
CA ARG A 20 7.51 13.55 22.14
C ARG A 20 7.79 14.97 21.61
N SER A 21 9.05 15.35 21.40
CA SER A 21 9.43 16.65 20.83
C SER A 21 9.33 16.67 19.31
N ASN A 22 9.25 15.52 18.64
CA ASN A 22 9.07 15.47 17.19
C ASN A 22 7.59 15.65 16.86
N ARG A 23 7.20 16.86 16.49
CA ARG A 23 5.80 17.21 16.16
C ARG A 23 5.24 16.48 14.94
N LYS A 24 6.10 15.86 14.13
CA LYS A 24 5.73 15.07 12.94
C LYS A 24 5.75 13.56 13.20
N LEU A 25 5.80 13.15 14.47
CA LEU A 25 5.98 11.75 14.83
C LEU A 25 4.88 10.85 14.29
N ASP A 26 3.63 11.30 14.35
CA ASP A 26 2.46 10.64 13.76
C ASP A 26 2.63 10.40 12.25
N GLN A 27 3.11 11.42 11.52
CA GLN A 27 3.41 11.29 10.09
C GLN A 27 4.53 10.29 9.82
N TRP A 28 5.57 10.29 10.64
CA TRP A 28 6.67 9.35 10.51
C TRP A 28 6.25 7.91 10.82
N ILE A 29 5.40 7.69 11.81
CA ILE A 29 4.84 6.37 12.11
C ILE A 29 4.03 5.85 10.91
N ALA A 30 3.14 6.68 10.34
CA ALA A 30 2.36 6.33 9.15
C ALA A 30 3.26 6.12 7.92
N PHE A 31 4.33 6.92 7.77
CA PHE A 31 5.28 6.78 6.66
C PHE A 31 6.09 5.48 6.75
N TRP A 32 6.55 5.08 7.94
CA TRP A 32 7.33 3.85 8.12
C TRP A 32 6.46 2.58 8.13
N SER A 33 5.15 2.69 8.33
CA SER A 33 4.25 1.53 8.16
C SER A 33 4.17 1.06 6.71
N VAL A 34 4.32 1.98 5.73
CA VAL A 34 4.28 1.68 4.29
C VAL A 34 5.35 0.66 3.86
N PRO A 35 6.66 0.90 4.05
CA PRO A 35 7.69 -0.04 3.63
C PRO A 35 7.61 -1.32 4.45
N PHE A 36 7.25 -1.25 5.73
CA PHE A 36 7.03 -2.44 6.54
C PHE A 36 5.93 -3.32 5.93
N PHE A 37 4.76 -2.74 5.61
CA PHE A 37 3.66 -3.42 4.96
C PHE A 37 4.07 -4.04 3.63
N PHE A 38 4.69 -3.28 2.72
CA PHE A 38 5.10 -3.79 1.41
C PHE A 38 6.20 -4.86 1.48
N ASN A 39 7.11 -4.80 2.45
CA ASN A 39 8.11 -5.84 2.65
C ASN A 39 7.47 -7.12 3.20
N VAL A 40 6.61 -7.03 4.22
CA VAL A 40 5.86 -8.18 4.74
C VAL A 40 5.01 -8.79 3.63
N PHE A 41 4.27 -7.95 2.90
CA PHE A 41 3.46 -8.38 1.78
C PHE A 41 4.30 -9.09 0.72
N GLY A 42 5.38 -8.47 0.22
CA GLY A 42 6.25 -9.07 -0.80
C GLY A 42 6.91 -10.38 -0.36
N LEU A 43 7.44 -10.45 0.86
CA LEU A 43 8.09 -11.66 1.41
C LEU A 43 7.10 -12.79 1.67
N VAL A 44 5.89 -12.48 2.10
CA VAL A 44 4.89 -13.53 2.35
C VAL A 44 4.25 -14.00 1.05
N PHE A 45 3.97 -13.06 0.15
CA PHE A 45 3.22 -13.31 -1.08
C PHE A 45 4.06 -13.96 -2.19
N VAL A 46 5.39 -13.77 -2.17
CA VAL A 46 6.32 -14.37 -3.15
C VAL A 46 6.99 -15.64 -2.58
N PRO A 47 8.03 -15.58 -1.72
CA PRO A 47 8.77 -16.78 -1.33
C PRO A 47 8.07 -17.69 -0.31
N LEU A 48 7.19 -17.16 0.55
CA LEU A 48 6.53 -18.01 1.54
C LEU A 48 5.36 -18.80 0.92
N SER A 49 4.47 -18.12 0.21
CA SER A 49 3.23 -18.71 -0.32
C SER A 49 3.33 -19.25 -1.74
N TRP A 50 4.32 -18.82 -2.52
CA TRP A 50 4.41 -19.11 -3.97
C TRP A 50 3.13 -18.70 -4.72
N MET A 51 2.45 -17.65 -4.28
CA MET A 51 1.29 -17.08 -4.96
C MET A 51 1.70 -16.22 -6.15
N MET A 52 2.90 -15.63 -6.09
CA MET A 52 3.46 -14.80 -7.15
C MET A 52 4.82 -15.30 -7.63
N PRO A 53 5.11 -15.28 -8.94
CA PRO A 53 4.21 -14.87 -10.03
C PRO A 53 2.99 -15.83 -10.16
N PRO A 54 1.85 -15.31 -10.64
CA PRO A 54 0.60 -16.07 -10.61
C PRO A 54 0.72 -17.25 -11.57
N ARG A 55 0.27 -18.43 -11.12
CA ARG A 55 0.21 -19.64 -11.97
C ARG A 55 -0.80 -19.41 -13.10
N SER A 56 -0.65 -20.09 -14.23
CA SER A 56 -1.50 -19.87 -15.41
C SER A 56 -3.00 -20.16 -15.14
N PRO A 57 -3.95 -19.45 -15.79
CA PRO A 57 -5.36 -19.85 -15.83
C PRO A 57 -5.60 -21.22 -16.44
N SER A 58 -4.67 -21.69 -17.27
CA SER A 58 -4.77 -23.00 -17.91
C SER A 58 -3.96 -24.07 -17.16
N SER A 59 -3.63 -23.84 -15.88
CA SER A 59 -2.89 -24.81 -15.07
C SER A 59 -3.72 -26.09 -14.89
N PRO A 60 -3.12 -27.29 -15.07
CA PRO A 60 -3.86 -28.53 -14.86
C PRO A 60 -4.35 -28.65 -13.42
N THR A 61 -5.55 -29.21 -13.23
CA THR A 61 -6.20 -29.34 -11.92
C THR A 61 -5.30 -29.94 -10.82
N PRO A 62 -4.50 -30.99 -11.06
CA PRO A 62 -3.60 -31.52 -10.03
C PRO A 62 -2.64 -30.47 -9.46
N HIS A 63 -2.06 -29.62 -10.31
CA HIS A 63 -1.15 -28.55 -9.86
C HIS A 63 -1.86 -27.49 -9.00
N ILE A 64 -3.13 -27.22 -9.28
CA ILE A 64 -3.96 -26.30 -8.48
C ILE A 64 -4.21 -26.89 -7.09
N VAL A 65 -4.56 -28.17 -7.05
CA VAL A 65 -4.81 -28.91 -5.80
C VAL A 65 -3.54 -28.97 -4.94
N ASP A 66 -2.38 -29.27 -5.55
CA ASP A 66 -1.09 -29.29 -4.87
C ASP A 66 -0.73 -27.93 -4.27
N PHE A 67 -1.01 -26.84 -4.99
CA PHE A 67 -0.83 -25.49 -4.48
C PHE A 67 -1.75 -25.20 -3.29
N MET A 68 -3.03 -25.54 -3.39
CA MET A 68 -4.01 -25.33 -2.32
C MET A 68 -3.70 -26.13 -1.06
N HIS A 69 -3.03 -27.27 -1.19
CA HIS A 69 -2.57 -28.09 -0.07
C HIS A 69 -1.13 -27.79 0.37
N SER A 70 -0.50 -26.76 -0.17
CA SER A 70 0.86 -26.40 0.24
C SER A 70 0.90 -25.94 1.70
N HIS A 71 1.89 -26.44 2.44
CA HIS A 71 1.99 -26.27 3.90
C HIS A 71 2.07 -24.80 4.34
N ASN A 72 2.61 -23.93 3.48
CA ASN A 72 2.85 -22.52 3.78
C ASN A 72 1.67 -21.62 3.42
N LEU A 73 0.72 -22.06 2.57
CA LEU A 73 -0.32 -21.19 2.03
C LEU A 73 -1.25 -20.66 3.12
N LEU A 74 -1.67 -21.52 4.05
CA LEU A 74 -2.56 -21.11 5.14
C LEU A 74 -1.89 -20.09 6.08
N ILE A 75 -0.62 -20.33 6.43
CA ILE A 75 0.17 -19.42 7.27
C ILE A 75 0.37 -18.08 6.54
N ALA A 76 0.66 -18.11 5.25
CA ALA A 76 0.80 -16.91 4.44
C ALA A 76 -0.51 -16.12 4.37
N CYS A 77 -1.65 -16.76 4.12
CA CYS A 77 -2.96 -16.12 4.11
C CYS A 77 -3.28 -15.48 5.47
N LEU A 78 -2.92 -16.12 6.58
CA LEU A 78 -3.09 -15.55 7.93
C LEU A 78 -2.26 -14.27 8.11
N ILE A 79 -0.96 -14.32 7.77
CA ILE A 79 -0.07 -13.16 7.91
C ILE A 79 -0.53 -12.00 7.01
N LEU A 80 -0.93 -12.29 5.77
CA LEU A 80 -1.42 -11.27 4.83
C LEU A 80 -2.76 -10.68 5.30
N THR A 81 -3.68 -11.52 5.80
CA THR A 81 -4.94 -11.04 6.38
C THR A 81 -4.71 -10.14 7.60
N LEU A 82 -3.75 -10.46 8.47
CA LEU A 82 -3.36 -9.58 9.57
C LEU A 82 -2.73 -8.28 9.07
N SER A 83 -1.92 -8.37 8.01
CA SER A 83 -1.26 -7.22 7.39
C SER A 83 -2.25 -6.27 6.71
N TYR A 84 -3.45 -6.73 6.34
CA TYR A 84 -4.51 -5.87 5.78
C TYR A 84 -4.84 -4.69 6.70
N GLY A 85 -4.80 -4.87 8.03
CA GLY A 85 -5.03 -3.80 8.99
C GLY A 85 -4.01 -2.65 8.92
N LEU A 86 -2.84 -2.89 8.32
CA LEU A 86 -1.80 -1.88 8.11
C LEU A 86 -2.00 -1.08 6.81
N ALA A 87 -2.79 -1.58 5.86
CA ALA A 87 -3.02 -0.89 4.58
C ALA A 87 -3.70 0.48 4.75
N PRO A 88 -4.72 0.66 5.60
CA PRO A 88 -5.29 1.99 5.88
C PRO A 88 -4.29 2.97 6.51
N VAL A 89 -3.42 2.49 7.43
CA VAL A 89 -2.38 3.31 8.07
C VAL A 89 -1.39 3.83 7.03
N SER A 90 -1.02 2.95 6.09
CA SER A 90 -0.13 3.25 4.97
C SER A 90 -0.69 4.37 4.07
N ASN A 91 -1.99 4.34 3.78
CA ASN A 91 -2.66 5.37 2.98
C ASN A 91 -2.82 6.71 3.73
N GLY A 92 -2.78 6.68 5.07
CA GLY A 92 -2.83 7.89 5.89
C GLY A 92 -1.75 8.91 5.52
N CYS A 93 -0.53 8.45 5.21
CA CYS A 93 0.56 9.36 4.82
C CYS A 93 0.28 10.11 3.50
N TYR A 94 -0.35 9.45 2.53
CA TYR A 94 -0.74 10.08 1.27
C TYR A 94 -1.88 11.07 1.48
N LEU A 95 -2.91 10.68 2.24
CA LEU A 95 -4.06 11.53 2.53
C LEU A 95 -3.67 12.80 3.31
N MET A 96 -2.66 12.71 4.18
CA MET A 96 -2.09 13.87 4.87
C MET A 96 -1.43 14.86 3.90
N GLN A 97 -0.73 14.38 2.88
CA GLN A 97 -0.16 15.27 1.86
C GLN A 97 -1.25 15.86 0.96
N VAL A 98 -2.27 15.08 0.61
CA VAL A 98 -3.41 15.58 -0.18
C VAL A 98 -4.22 16.64 0.59
N LYS A 99 -4.33 16.53 1.92
CA LYS A 99 -4.96 17.57 2.76
C LYS A 99 -4.28 18.94 2.61
N ARG A 100 -2.99 18.98 2.32
CA ARG A 100 -2.20 20.21 2.16
C ARG A 100 -2.32 20.83 0.76
N MET A 101 -2.90 20.10 -0.20
CA MET A 101 -3.08 20.57 -1.56
C MET A 101 -4.23 21.59 -1.65
N SER A 102 -4.24 22.42 -2.69
CA SER A 102 -5.28 23.43 -2.94
C SER A 102 -6.60 22.85 -3.49
N VAL A 103 -6.83 21.54 -3.33
CA VAL A 103 -7.95 20.83 -3.93
C VAL A 103 -9.06 20.53 -2.92
N SER A 104 -10.27 20.31 -3.40
CA SER A 104 -11.41 19.95 -2.56
C SER A 104 -11.15 18.65 -1.78
N PRO A 105 -11.64 18.53 -0.52
CA PRO A 105 -11.62 17.28 0.25
C PRO A 105 -12.27 16.09 -0.48
N ALA A 106 -13.09 16.33 -1.51
CA ALA A 106 -13.68 15.30 -2.35
C ALA A 106 -12.64 14.29 -2.85
N PHE A 107 -11.47 14.74 -3.34
CA PHE A 107 -10.44 13.81 -3.81
C PHE A 107 -9.87 12.95 -2.70
N ARG A 108 -9.66 13.52 -1.50
CA ARG A 108 -9.17 12.78 -0.34
C ARG A 108 -10.15 11.68 0.08
N TYR A 109 -11.45 11.96 0.11
CA TYR A 109 -12.46 10.96 0.45
C TYR A 109 -12.60 9.89 -0.64
N SER A 110 -12.60 10.28 -1.91
CA SER A 110 -12.62 9.35 -3.05
C SER A 110 -11.40 8.42 -3.05
N MET A 111 -10.21 8.95 -2.76
CA MET A 111 -9.00 8.15 -2.58
C MET A 111 -9.15 7.14 -1.45
N MET A 112 -9.63 7.57 -0.28
CA MET A 112 -9.78 6.69 0.89
C MET A 112 -10.78 5.56 0.63
N ILE A 113 -11.96 5.89 0.08
CA ILE A 113 -13.01 4.90 -0.23
C ILE A 113 -12.53 3.96 -1.34
N GLY A 114 -11.92 4.49 -2.40
CA GLY A 114 -11.37 3.69 -3.49
C GLY A 114 -10.27 2.74 -3.01
N ALA A 115 -9.35 3.23 -2.16
CA ALA A 115 -8.29 2.42 -1.60
C ALA A 115 -8.82 1.26 -0.72
N ILE A 116 -9.80 1.53 0.14
CA ILE A 116 -10.43 0.51 0.99
C ILE A 116 -11.17 -0.51 0.13
N THR A 117 -11.95 -0.03 -0.84
CA THR A 117 -12.69 -0.91 -1.78
C THR A 117 -11.73 -1.81 -2.54
N GLY A 118 -10.66 -1.24 -3.09
CA GLY A 118 -9.59 -1.97 -3.76
C GLY A 118 -8.89 -2.97 -2.84
N ALA A 119 -8.57 -2.60 -1.61
CA ALA A 119 -7.93 -3.51 -0.67
C ALA A 119 -8.85 -4.68 -0.27
N ILE A 120 -10.16 -4.46 -0.11
CA ILE A 120 -11.11 -5.55 0.19
C ILE A 120 -11.15 -6.55 -0.97
N VAL A 121 -11.37 -6.07 -2.18
CA VAL A 121 -11.54 -6.94 -3.35
C VAL A 121 -10.21 -7.55 -3.78
N GLY A 122 -9.18 -6.73 -3.90
CA GLY A 122 -7.86 -7.12 -4.40
C GLY A 122 -6.97 -7.83 -3.39
N MET A 123 -7.22 -7.73 -2.08
CA MET A 123 -6.38 -8.38 -1.07
C MET A 123 -7.17 -9.33 -0.17
N LEU A 124 -8.29 -8.88 0.41
CA LEU A 124 -9.00 -9.69 1.40
C LEU A 124 -9.72 -10.91 0.78
N PHE A 125 -10.41 -10.72 -0.34
CA PHE A 125 -11.09 -11.82 -1.05
C PHE A 125 -10.14 -12.94 -1.47
N PRO A 126 -8.99 -12.67 -2.13
CA PRO A 126 -8.04 -13.72 -2.44
C PRO A 126 -7.53 -14.44 -1.19
N MET A 127 -7.24 -13.73 -0.10
CA MET A 127 -6.80 -14.38 1.15
C MET A 127 -7.85 -15.33 1.70
N PHE A 128 -9.13 -14.97 1.62
CA PHE A 128 -10.21 -15.86 2.04
C PHE A 128 -10.39 -17.04 1.09
N CYS A 129 -10.24 -16.87 -0.22
CA CYS A 129 -10.35 -17.96 -1.18
C CYS A 129 -9.23 -18.99 -1.02
N PHE A 130 -7.98 -18.53 -1.02
CA PHE A 130 -6.81 -19.40 -0.86
C PHE A 130 -6.71 -19.97 0.57
N GLY A 131 -7.02 -19.14 1.57
CA GLY A 131 -7.06 -19.57 2.97
C GLY A 131 -8.11 -20.64 3.22
N LEU A 132 -9.32 -20.50 2.67
CA LEU A 132 -10.37 -21.51 2.80
C LEU A 132 -9.99 -22.82 2.10
N GLY A 133 -9.43 -22.74 0.89
CA GLY A 133 -8.94 -23.91 0.15
C GLY A 133 -7.87 -24.68 0.92
N ALA A 134 -6.97 -23.97 1.61
CA ALA A 134 -5.91 -24.55 2.43
C ALA A 134 -6.36 -25.01 3.84
N PHE A 135 -7.45 -24.42 4.37
CA PHE A 135 -7.87 -24.63 5.75
C PHE A 135 -8.41 -26.03 6.04
N ARG A 136 -9.21 -26.60 5.13
CA ARG A 136 -9.87 -27.90 5.33
C ARG A 136 -9.45 -28.89 4.25
N PRO A 137 -8.94 -30.08 4.63
CA PRO A 137 -8.72 -31.16 3.67
C PRO A 137 -10.05 -31.76 3.19
N GLY A 138 -10.05 -32.36 1.99
CA GLY A 138 -11.20 -33.11 1.47
C GLY A 138 -12.18 -32.31 0.61
N TYR A 139 -11.88 -31.06 0.25
CA TYR A 139 -12.60 -30.38 -0.83
C TYR A 139 -12.40 -31.11 -2.16
N SER A 140 -13.45 -31.15 -2.99
CA SER A 140 -13.32 -31.68 -4.35
C SER A 140 -12.40 -30.78 -5.17
N SER A 141 -11.71 -31.38 -6.14
CA SER A 141 -10.81 -30.65 -7.03
C SER A 141 -11.51 -29.49 -7.76
N ALA A 142 -12.79 -29.65 -8.13
CA ALA A 142 -13.60 -28.61 -8.74
C ALA A 142 -13.80 -27.38 -7.83
N VAL A 143 -14.02 -27.59 -6.53
CA VAL A 143 -14.17 -26.48 -5.57
C VAL A 143 -12.84 -25.75 -5.40
N LEU A 144 -11.74 -26.48 -5.30
CA LEU A 144 -10.40 -25.89 -5.19
C LEU A 144 -10.04 -25.07 -6.44
N THR A 145 -10.38 -25.55 -7.64
CA THR A 145 -10.23 -24.79 -8.88
C THR A 145 -11.08 -23.52 -8.89
N MET A 146 -12.34 -23.59 -8.44
CA MET A 146 -13.19 -22.40 -8.37
C MET A 146 -12.65 -21.34 -7.39
N LEU A 147 -12.19 -21.77 -6.21
CA LEU A 147 -11.55 -20.87 -5.22
C LEU A 147 -10.24 -20.28 -5.76
N TYR A 148 -9.47 -21.09 -6.48
CA TYR A 148 -8.24 -20.65 -7.14
C TYR A 148 -8.52 -19.56 -8.18
N ASP A 149 -9.46 -19.81 -9.08
CA ASP A 149 -9.85 -18.87 -10.14
C ASP A 149 -10.40 -17.58 -9.54
N PHE A 150 -11.30 -17.68 -8.55
CA PHE A 150 -11.85 -16.50 -7.89
C PHE A 150 -10.77 -15.72 -7.13
N GLY A 151 -9.83 -16.40 -6.48
CA GLY A 151 -8.71 -15.73 -5.81
C GLY A 151 -7.87 -14.90 -6.78
N TYR A 152 -7.42 -15.48 -7.89
CA TYR A 152 -6.62 -14.74 -8.88
C TYR A 152 -7.42 -13.66 -9.61
N LEU A 153 -8.69 -13.92 -9.96
CA LEU A 153 -9.56 -12.93 -10.59
C LEU A 153 -9.93 -11.79 -9.63
N ALA A 154 -10.08 -12.04 -8.33
CA ALA A 154 -10.26 -10.99 -7.34
C ALA A 154 -8.98 -10.17 -7.17
N PHE A 155 -7.81 -10.81 -7.10
CA PHE A 155 -6.53 -10.11 -6.94
C PHE A 155 -6.18 -9.25 -8.16
N ILE A 156 -6.17 -9.86 -9.34
CA ILE A 156 -5.67 -9.28 -10.59
C ILE A 156 -6.80 -8.59 -11.37
N GLY A 157 -8.01 -9.11 -11.26
CA GLY A 157 -9.20 -8.61 -11.94
C GLY A 157 -10.05 -7.63 -11.10
N SER A 158 -9.54 -7.08 -9.99
CA SER A 158 -10.27 -6.08 -9.18
C SER A 158 -10.54 -4.75 -9.91
N LEU A 159 -9.82 -4.50 -11.01
CA LEU A 159 -10.00 -3.59 -12.17
C LEU A 159 -10.68 -2.24 -11.97
N GLY A 160 -11.86 -2.17 -11.37
CA GLY A 160 -12.57 -0.92 -11.07
C GLY A 160 -12.29 -0.37 -9.68
N CYS A 161 -11.90 -1.21 -8.72
CA CYS A 161 -11.90 -0.81 -7.31
C CYS A 161 -10.81 0.22 -6.99
N PHE A 162 -9.60 0.07 -7.57
CA PHE A 162 -8.52 1.04 -7.42
C PHE A 162 -8.58 2.19 -8.42
N CYS A 163 -9.36 2.08 -9.50
CA CYS A 163 -9.48 3.13 -10.52
C CYS A 163 -9.86 4.49 -9.91
N VAL A 164 -10.81 4.50 -8.97
CA VAL A 164 -11.23 5.72 -8.27
C VAL A 164 -10.09 6.32 -7.47
N MET A 165 -9.30 5.49 -6.79
CA MET A 165 -8.13 5.94 -6.03
C MET A 165 -7.07 6.56 -6.95
N TRP A 166 -6.72 5.87 -8.05
CA TRP A 166 -5.73 6.32 -9.01
C TRP A 166 -6.13 7.65 -9.67
N MET A 167 -7.37 7.74 -10.13
CA MET A 167 -7.90 8.97 -10.72
C MET A 167 -7.93 10.11 -9.71
N ALA A 168 -8.46 9.87 -8.51
CA ALA A 168 -8.55 10.91 -7.50
C ALA A 168 -7.17 11.42 -7.06
N PHE A 169 -6.18 10.53 -6.90
CA PHE A 169 -4.84 10.94 -6.51
C PHE A 169 -4.08 11.64 -7.63
N GLY A 170 -4.16 11.12 -8.86
CA GLY A 170 -3.52 11.73 -10.03
C GLY A 170 -4.07 13.14 -10.29
N LEU A 171 -5.40 13.30 -10.27
CA LEU A 171 -6.05 14.59 -10.44
C LEU A 171 -5.76 15.55 -9.28
N ALA A 172 -5.75 15.08 -8.03
CA ALA A 172 -5.38 15.91 -6.90
C ALA A 172 -3.98 16.53 -7.09
N ILE A 173 -2.99 15.75 -7.52
CA ILE A 173 -1.64 16.24 -7.79
C ILE A 173 -1.63 17.23 -8.96
N ILE A 174 -2.34 16.94 -10.05
CA ILE A 174 -2.35 17.79 -11.25
C ILE A 174 -3.05 19.14 -10.99
N LEU A 175 -4.13 19.14 -10.21
CA LEU A 175 -4.91 20.34 -9.90
C LEU A 175 -4.33 21.17 -8.74
N ASP A 176 -3.38 20.62 -7.96
CA ASP A 176 -2.80 21.29 -6.79
C ASP A 176 -1.93 22.53 -7.12
N GLU A 177 -2.37 23.73 -6.82
CA GLU A 177 -1.59 24.96 -6.99
C GLU A 177 -0.49 25.12 -5.94
N ASN A 178 -0.57 24.42 -4.80
CA ASN A 178 0.44 24.47 -3.73
C ASN A 178 1.71 23.68 -4.06
N ASN A 179 1.68 22.85 -5.12
CA ASN A 179 2.79 22.01 -5.57
C ASN A 179 3.40 21.14 -4.44
N ILE A 180 2.55 20.56 -3.59
CA ILE A 180 2.97 19.68 -2.49
C ILE A 180 3.72 18.45 -3.04
N LEU A 181 3.24 17.94 -4.18
CA LEU A 181 3.87 16.85 -4.94
C LEU A 181 4.17 17.32 -6.37
N PRO A 182 5.21 16.77 -7.02
CA PRO A 182 5.57 17.21 -8.36
C PRO A 182 4.51 16.80 -9.40
N LYS A 183 4.17 17.70 -10.32
CA LYS A 183 3.10 17.50 -11.31
C LYS A 183 3.27 16.25 -12.18
N TRP A 184 4.50 15.93 -12.57
CA TRP A 184 4.82 14.73 -13.35
C TRP A 184 4.39 13.43 -12.65
N LEU A 185 4.40 13.41 -11.31
CA LEU A 185 3.93 12.26 -10.52
C LEU A 185 2.44 12.04 -10.73
N GLY A 186 1.65 13.11 -10.90
CA GLY A 186 0.22 13.00 -11.20
C GLY A 186 -0.03 12.28 -12.53
N TYR A 187 0.72 12.60 -13.58
CA TYR A 187 0.63 11.91 -14.86
C TYR A 187 1.06 10.44 -14.77
N TYR A 188 2.08 10.14 -13.95
CA TYR A 188 2.46 8.75 -13.70
C TYR A 188 1.35 8.02 -12.92
N THR A 189 0.73 8.64 -11.91
CA THR A 189 -0.42 8.04 -11.22
C THR A 189 -1.58 7.75 -12.17
N ILE A 190 -1.81 8.55 -13.21
CA ILE A 190 -2.80 8.25 -14.26
C ILE A 190 -2.42 6.99 -15.05
N TRP A 191 -1.13 6.72 -15.28
CA TRP A 191 -0.73 5.46 -15.90
C TRP A 191 -1.09 4.22 -15.07
N GLN A 192 -1.17 4.33 -13.73
CA GLN A 192 -1.67 3.24 -12.89
C GLN A 192 -3.14 2.92 -13.19
N TYR A 193 -3.96 3.95 -13.41
CA TYR A 193 -5.33 3.77 -13.86
C TYR A 193 -5.39 3.08 -15.24
N VAL A 194 -4.52 3.48 -16.18
CA VAL A 194 -4.47 2.84 -17.51
C VAL A 194 -4.08 1.36 -17.39
N THR A 195 -3.12 1.00 -16.54
CA THR A 195 -2.73 -0.41 -16.34
C THR A 195 -3.85 -1.25 -15.74
N GLU A 196 -4.66 -0.69 -14.84
CA GLU A 196 -5.87 -1.35 -14.34
C GLU A 196 -6.82 -1.65 -15.50
N LEU A 197 -7.09 -0.67 -16.38
CA LEU A 197 -7.93 -0.93 -17.56
C LEU A 197 -7.32 -1.98 -18.51
N MET A 198 -6.01 -2.04 -18.63
CA MET A 198 -5.31 -3.04 -19.47
C MET A 198 -5.43 -4.46 -18.91
N ALA A 199 -5.62 -4.61 -17.61
CA ALA A 199 -5.89 -5.90 -16.99
C ALA A 199 -7.34 -6.38 -17.25
N ALA A 200 -8.24 -5.53 -17.77
CA ALA A 200 -9.67 -5.85 -17.93
C ALA A 200 -9.96 -7.15 -18.70
N PRO A 201 -9.21 -7.49 -19.77
CA PRO A 201 -9.45 -8.72 -20.52
C PRO A 201 -9.12 -10.01 -19.75
N VAL A 202 -8.61 -9.94 -18.52
CA VAL A 202 -8.33 -11.10 -17.65
C VAL A 202 -9.56 -11.98 -17.40
N TRP A 203 -10.75 -11.39 -17.42
CA TRP A 203 -12.03 -12.11 -17.26
C TRP A 203 -12.44 -12.90 -18.50
N ILE A 204 -11.81 -12.64 -19.65
CA ILE A 204 -12.20 -13.20 -20.95
C ILE A 204 -11.07 -14.10 -21.49
N THR A 205 -9.81 -13.79 -21.18
CA THR A 205 -8.64 -14.46 -21.74
C THR A 205 -7.94 -15.35 -20.71
N LYS A 206 -7.77 -16.63 -21.07
CA LYS A 206 -7.10 -17.64 -20.22
C LYS A 206 -5.65 -17.91 -20.61
N THR A 207 -5.22 -17.37 -21.75
CA THR A 207 -3.88 -17.55 -22.33
C THR A 207 -3.40 -16.27 -23.01
N GLY A 208 -2.10 -16.15 -23.20
CA GLY A 208 -1.49 -15.01 -23.91
C GLY A 208 -1.20 -13.80 -23.01
N PRO A 209 -0.90 -12.63 -23.60
CA PRO A 209 -0.38 -11.48 -22.86
C PRO A 209 -1.39 -10.86 -21.89
N PHE A 210 -2.69 -11.07 -22.11
CA PHE A 210 -3.77 -10.52 -21.29
C PHE A 210 -4.36 -11.50 -20.25
N ALA A 211 -3.91 -12.75 -20.25
CA ALA A 211 -4.20 -13.68 -19.15
C ALA A 211 -3.67 -13.11 -17.83
N TRP A 212 -4.18 -13.55 -16.68
CA TRP A 212 -3.76 -12.96 -15.40
C TRP A 212 -2.28 -13.14 -15.10
N ASN A 213 -1.62 -14.15 -15.69
CA ASN A 213 -0.17 -14.36 -15.59
C ASN A 213 0.61 -13.83 -16.82
N GLY A 214 -0.08 -13.14 -17.72
CA GLY A 214 0.45 -12.64 -18.97
C GLY A 214 1.36 -11.42 -18.79
N LEU A 215 2.14 -11.14 -19.84
CA LEU A 215 3.09 -10.02 -19.87
C LEU A 215 2.42 -8.67 -19.63
N MET A 216 1.22 -8.46 -20.18
CA MET A 216 0.56 -7.15 -20.13
C MET A 216 -0.24 -6.95 -18.86
N THR A 217 -0.93 -7.99 -18.40
CA THR A 217 -1.77 -7.92 -17.19
C THR A 217 -0.93 -7.94 -15.92
N PHE A 218 0.08 -8.81 -15.83
CA PHE A 218 0.88 -8.94 -14.60
C PHE A 218 2.18 -8.16 -14.66
N TRP A 219 3.06 -8.47 -15.61
CA TRP A 219 4.43 -7.95 -15.58
C TRP A 219 4.52 -6.46 -15.88
N PHE A 220 3.80 -5.97 -16.89
CA PHE A 220 3.75 -4.55 -17.21
C PHE A 220 3.16 -3.72 -16.07
N ALA A 221 2.04 -4.18 -15.50
CA ALA A 221 1.44 -3.57 -14.31
C ALA A 221 2.42 -3.57 -13.13
N MET A 222 3.11 -4.69 -12.87
CA MET A 222 4.06 -4.81 -11.76
C MET A 222 5.26 -3.87 -11.90
N VAL A 223 5.84 -3.78 -13.10
CA VAL A 223 6.96 -2.87 -13.37
C VAL A 223 6.54 -1.42 -13.12
N LEU A 224 5.39 -1.00 -13.64
CA LEU A 224 4.89 0.35 -13.46
C LEU A 224 4.50 0.64 -12.01
N TYR A 225 3.83 -0.28 -11.33
CA TYR A 225 3.41 -0.13 -9.95
C TYR A 225 4.59 -0.06 -8.98
N VAL A 226 5.55 -0.99 -9.06
CA VAL A 226 6.69 -1.04 -8.14
C VAL A 226 7.56 0.21 -8.25
N SER A 227 7.86 0.63 -9.48
CA SER A 227 8.66 1.83 -9.69
C SER A 227 7.91 3.10 -9.26
N TRP A 228 6.61 3.19 -9.53
CA TRP A 228 5.75 4.27 -9.02
C TRP A 228 5.72 4.29 -7.49
N GLN A 229 5.57 3.13 -6.84
CA GLN A 229 5.50 2.99 -5.39
C GLN A 229 6.79 3.48 -4.71
N ILE A 230 7.96 3.20 -5.29
CA ILE A 230 9.24 3.73 -4.80
C ILE A 230 9.29 5.26 -4.97
N ILE A 231 8.89 5.75 -6.14
CA ILE A 231 8.93 7.18 -6.48
C ILE A 231 8.00 8.01 -5.58
N VAL A 232 6.72 7.61 -5.46
CA VAL A 232 5.74 8.31 -4.62
C VAL A 232 6.23 8.32 -3.17
N TYR A 233 6.81 7.22 -2.69
CA TYR A 233 7.33 7.14 -1.34
C TYR A 233 8.47 8.14 -1.09
N VAL A 234 9.41 8.28 -2.02
CA VAL A 234 10.47 9.30 -1.96
C VAL A 234 9.89 10.72 -2.00
N CYS A 235 8.87 10.97 -2.82
CA CYS A 235 8.21 12.27 -2.91
C CYS A 235 7.48 12.62 -1.60
N ILE A 236 6.78 11.65 -0.99
CA ILE A 236 6.09 11.83 0.30
C ILE A 236 7.10 12.05 1.43
N PHE A 237 8.23 11.33 1.44
CA PHE A 237 9.33 11.57 2.38
C PHE A 237 9.80 13.02 2.32
N LYS A 238 10.05 13.54 1.11
CA LYS A 238 10.46 14.93 0.89
C LYS A 238 9.36 15.90 1.34
N ALA A 239 8.10 15.61 1.05
CA ALA A 239 6.96 16.44 1.44
C ALA A 239 6.80 16.54 2.96
N ILE A 240 6.95 15.43 3.69
CA ILE A 240 6.94 15.39 5.17
C ILE A 240 8.13 16.19 5.73
N LYS A 241 9.34 15.94 5.20
CA LYS A 241 10.56 16.62 5.66
C LYS A 241 10.45 18.14 5.50
N ASN A 242 9.94 18.59 4.34
CA ASN A 242 9.85 20.00 3.99
C ASN A 242 8.59 20.70 4.55
N GLN A 243 7.68 19.98 5.21
CA GLN A 243 6.48 20.59 5.79
C GLN A 243 6.84 21.59 6.91
N PRO A 244 6.44 22.87 6.82
CA PRO A 244 6.61 23.83 7.91
C PRO A 244 5.86 23.39 9.18
N GLU A 245 6.42 23.66 10.36
CA GLU A 245 5.72 23.32 11.62
C GLU A 245 4.41 24.08 11.81
N SER A 246 4.28 25.27 11.21
CA SER A 246 3.06 26.07 11.24
C SER A 246 1.87 25.44 10.51
N GLU A 247 2.12 24.50 9.60
CA GLU A 247 1.08 23.75 8.88
C GLU A 247 0.62 22.49 9.64
N LEU A 248 1.24 22.17 10.78
CA LEU A 248 0.87 21.00 11.56
C LEU A 248 -0.38 21.31 12.37
N ASP A 249 -1.42 20.48 12.25
CA ASP A 249 -2.65 20.63 13.05
C ASP A 249 -2.38 20.51 14.57
N ASN A 250 -1.26 19.88 14.95
CA ASN A 250 -0.81 19.71 16.32
C ASN A 250 0.09 20.87 16.81
N ALA A 251 0.22 21.96 16.05
CA ALA A 251 0.95 23.16 16.47
C ALA A 251 0.15 23.90 17.57
N PRO A 252 0.82 24.43 18.62
CA PRO A 252 0.13 25.23 19.63
C PRO A 252 -0.57 26.41 18.95
N SER A 253 -1.83 26.62 19.32
CA SER A 253 -2.61 27.73 18.78
C SER A 253 -1.88 29.04 19.10
N ARG A 254 -1.90 30.00 18.18
CA ARG A 254 -1.28 31.33 18.36
C ARG A 254 -1.88 32.13 19.53
N ILE A 255 -2.88 31.57 20.22
CA ILE A 255 -3.62 32.16 21.35
C ILE A 255 -3.01 31.73 22.70
N ASP A 256 -2.12 30.73 22.71
CA ASP A 256 -1.52 30.17 23.93
C ASP A 256 -0.03 30.53 24.14
N ALA A 257 0.49 31.56 23.46
CA ALA A 257 1.87 32.05 23.57
C ALA A 257 1.90 33.56 23.82
#